data_AF-A0A4Z2FNA1-F1
#
_entry.id   AF-A0A4Z2FNA1-F1
#
_cell.length_a   1.000
_cell.length_b   1.000
_cell.length_c   1.000
_cell.angle_alpha   90.00
_cell.angle_beta   90.00
_cell.angle_gamma   90.00
#
_symmetry.space_group_name_H-M   'P 1'
#
loop_
_entity.id
_entity.type
_entity.pdbx_description
1 polymer ?
#
loop_
_entity_poly.entity_id
_entity_poly.type
_entity_poly.pdbx_seq_one_letter_code
_entity_poly.pdbx_strand_id
1 'polypeptide(L)'
;MGTSSTTTTTTVCSFQYCLSDKPQILPFDPAKTSLQKYPITEYQPVYFVAESFEDAKDRVRKFASTIPRPFTVRYNAYTQSIEVLDNTQQLKNLADSINSEVAKLCEALRKLE
;
A
#
# COMPACT_ATOMS: atom_id res chain seq x y z
N MET A 1 11.92 39.86 0.76
CA MET A 1 12.36 38.70 1.56
C MET A 1 11.25 38.36 2.52
N GLY A 2 10.51 37.27 2.27
CA GLY A 2 9.44 36.78 3.13
C GLY A 2 9.29 35.29 2.86
N THR A 3 9.69 34.50 3.83
CA THR A 3 10.01 33.07 3.74
C THR A 3 8.78 32.19 3.53
N SER A 4 8.95 31.20 2.66
CA SER A 4 8.08 30.04 2.45
C SER A 4 7.56 29.46 3.77
N SER A 5 6.24 29.48 3.97
CA SER A 5 5.57 28.86 5.10
C SER A 5 4.45 27.97 4.55
N THR A 6 4.84 26.90 3.87
CA THR A 6 3.93 25.94 3.24
C THR A 6 3.48 24.91 4.28
N THR A 7 2.17 24.70 4.38
CA THR A 7 1.52 23.46 4.87
C THR A 7 1.61 23.14 6.37
N THR A 8 0.81 23.80 7.21
CA THR A 8 0.46 23.20 8.53
C THR A 8 -0.98 23.45 8.98
N THR A 9 -1.73 24.35 8.33
CA THR A 9 -3.08 24.74 8.79
C THR A 9 -4.25 23.99 8.13
N THR A 10 -4.05 23.28 7.02
CA THR A 10 -5.18 22.65 6.29
C THR A 10 -5.74 21.40 6.97
N THR A 11 -4.98 20.72 7.85
CA THR A 11 -5.38 19.42 8.43
C THR A 11 -6.42 19.54 9.56
N VAL A 12 -6.53 20.68 10.23
CA VAL A 12 -7.47 20.82 11.37
C VAL A 12 -8.94 20.84 10.94
N CYS A 13 -9.27 21.41 9.78
CA CYS A 13 -10.65 21.43 9.26
C CYS A 13 -11.11 20.06 8.74
N SER A 14 -10.23 19.28 8.11
CA SER A 14 -10.59 17.96 7.59
C SER A 14 -10.82 16.94 8.71
N PHE A 15 -10.03 16.99 9.78
CA PHE A 15 -10.18 16.09 10.91
C PHE A 15 -11.49 16.29 11.68
N GLN A 16 -11.87 17.55 11.93
CA GLN A 16 -13.14 17.87 12.59
C GLN A 16 -14.35 17.41 11.76
N TYR A 17 -14.24 17.45 10.43
CA TYR A 17 -15.28 17.00 9.51
C TYR A 17 -15.41 15.47 9.45
N CYS A 18 -14.30 14.72 9.49
CA CYS A 18 -14.31 13.25 9.57
C CYS A 18 -14.97 12.72 10.86
N LEU A 19 -14.90 13.49 11.95
CA LEU A 19 -15.49 13.16 13.26
C LEU A 19 -16.88 13.77 13.45
N SER A 20 -17.32 14.65 12.56
CA SER A 20 -18.69 15.17 12.55
C SER A 20 -19.56 14.17 11.78
N ASP A 21 -20.72 13.79 12.30
CA ASP A 21 -21.70 12.79 11.80
C ASP A 21 -22.26 12.99 10.37
N LYS A 22 -21.58 13.75 9.51
CA LYS A 22 -22.02 14.13 8.17
C LYS A 22 -21.58 13.18 7.04
N PRO A 23 -20.38 12.56 7.04
CA PRO A 23 -19.96 11.73 5.93
C PRO A 23 -20.37 10.27 6.11
N GLN A 24 -20.62 9.58 4.98
CA GLN A 24 -20.87 8.14 5.01
C GLN A 24 -19.55 7.39 5.18
N ILE A 25 -19.47 6.59 6.24
CA ILE A 25 -18.35 5.70 6.49
C ILE A 25 -18.69 4.35 5.86
N LEU A 26 -17.87 3.92 4.91
CA LEU A 26 -18.01 2.64 4.22
C LEU A 26 -16.80 1.74 4.50
N PRO A 27 -16.97 0.41 4.44
CA PRO A 27 -15.83 -0.50 4.52
C PRO A 27 -14.90 -0.31 3.31
N PHE A 28 -13.60 -0.41 3.53
CA PHE A 28 -12.59 -0.28 2.49
C PHE A 28 -12.72 -1.40 1.44
N ASP A 29 -13.19 -1.06 0.25
CA ASP A 29 -13.31 -1.97 -0.89
C ASP A 29 -12.61 -1.35 -2.09
N PRO A 30 -11.41 -1.84 -2.48
CA PRO A 30 -10.61 -1.22 -3.53
C PRO A 30 -11.32 -1.21 -4.90
N ALA A 31 -12.24 -2.14 -5.17
CA ALA A 31 -13.01 -2.13 -6.41
C ALA A 31 -14.04 -0.99 -6.47
N LYS A 32 -14.65 -0.65 -5.32
CA LYS A 32 -15.64 0.43 -5.22
C LYS A 32 -14.97 1.79 -5.04
N THR A 33 -13.93 1.86 -4.20
CA THR A 33 -13.17 3.08 -3.95
C THR A 33 -12.51 3.63 -5.21
N SER A 34 -12.01 2.76 -6.10
CA SER A 34 -11.38 3.17 -7.37
C SER A 34 -12.36 3.82 -8.36
N LEU A 35 -13.66 3.56 -8.23
CA LEU A 35 -14.72 4.10 -9.11
C LEU A 35 -15.41 5.33 -8.51
N GLN A 36 -15.18 5.62 -7.23
CA GLN A 36 -15.82 6.73 -6.53
C GLN A 36 -15.27 8.07 -7.06
N LYS A 37 -16.15 8.88 -7.66
CA LYS A 37 -15.80 10.24 -8.08
C LYS A 37 -15.58 11.12 -6.84
N TYR A 38 -14.48 11.87 -6.85
CA TYR A 38 -14.16 12.81 -5.78
C TYR A 38 -14.16 14.26 -6.31
N PRO A 39 -14.91 15.18 -5.67
CA PRO A 39 -14.78 16.61 -5.97
C PRO A 39 -13.45 17.14 -5.41
N ILE A 40 -12.78 18.01 -6.16
CA ILE A 40 -11.49 18.62 -5.76
C ILE A 40 -11.73 19.82 -4.82
N THR A 41 -12.88 20.47 -4.93
CA THR A 41 -13.23 21.73 -4.27
C THR A 41 -14.06 21.57 -3.00
N GLU A 42 -14.59 20.37 -2.72
CA GLU A 42 -15.49 20.12 -1.58
C GLU A 42 -14.95 19.01 -0.68
N TYR A 43 -15.48 18.94 0.55
CA TYR A 43 -15.17 17.87 1.48
C TYR A 43 -15.56 16.51 0.91
N GLN A 44 -14.77 15.48 1.20
CA GLN A 44 -15.04 14.14 0.70
C GLN A 44 -16.35 13.62 1.33
N PRO A 45 -17.35 13.24 0.52
CA PRO A 45 -18.65 12.80 1.03
C PRO A 45 -18.63 11.40 1.65
N VAL A 46 -17.60 10.60 1.31
CA VAL A 46 -17.47 9.19 1.70
C VAL A 46 -16.05 8.95 2.22
N TYR A 47 -15.95 8.34 3.39
CA TYR A 47 -14.67 7.86 3.94
C TYR A 47 -14.67 6.33 3.97
N PHE A 48 -13.53 5.74 3.63
CA PHE A 48 -13.34 4.29 3.66
C PHE A 48 -12.54 3.91 4.88
N VAL A 49 -13.08 3.01 5.71
CA VAL A 49 -12.43 2.49 6.91
C VAL A 49 -12.02 1.06 6.66
N ALA A 50 -10.75 0.77 6.93
CA ALA A 50 -10.22 -0.58 7.02
C ALA A 50 -10.09 -0.96 8.50
N GLU A 51 -10.41 -2.20 8.84
CA GLU A 51 -10.31 -2.71 10.22
C GLU A 51 -8.84 -2.83 10.67
N SER A 52 -7.92 -3.05 9.72
CA SER A 52 -6.48 -3.14 9.97
C SER A 52 -5.68 -2.77 8.71
N PHE A 53 -4.44 -2.31 8.92
CA PHE A 53 -3.48 -2.11 7.82
C PHE A 53 -3.16 -3.41 7.09
N GLU A 54 -3.23 -4.56 7.77
CA GLU A 54 -3.00 -5.86 7.16
C GLU A 54 -4.12 -6.25 6.20
N ASP A 55 -5.38 -6.10 6.62
CA ASP A 55 -6.57 -6.31 5.77
C ASP A 55 -6.58 -5.34 4.58
N ALA A 56 -6.26 -4.06 4.80
CA ALA A 56 -6.13 -3.08 3.72
C ALA A 56 -5.08 -3.50 2.69
N LYS A 57 -3.91 -3.96 3.14
CA LYS A 57 -2.81 -4.42 2.28
C LYS A 57 -3.20 -5.65 1.48
N ASP A 58 -3.88 -6.61 2.10
CA ASP A 58 -4.36 -7.81 1.43
C ASP A 58 -5.41 -7.50 0.36
N ARG A 59 -6.39 -6.64 0.67
CA ARG A 59 -7.41 -6.17 -0.28
C ARG A 59 -6.78 -5.46 -1.47
N VAL A 60 -5.82 -4.55 -1.23
CA VAL A 60 -5.08 -3.87 -2.31
C VAL A 60 -4.29 -4.85 -3.15
N ARG A 61 -3.64 -5.85 -2.54
CA ARG A 61 -2.88 -6.88 -3.27
C ARG A 61 -3.80 -7.71 -4.18
N LYS A 62 -4.96 -8.16 -3.67
CA LYS A 62 -5.97 -8.89 -4.47
C LYS A 62 -6.49 -8.06 -5.63
N PHE A 63 -6.75 -6.77 -5.40
CA PHE A 63 -7.18 -5.85 -6.45
C PHE A 63 -6.08 -5.64 -7.51
N ALA A 64 -4.83 -5.46 -7.10
CA ALA A 64 -3.70 -5.34 -8.02
C ALA A 64 -3.52 -6.58 -8.91
N SER A 65 -3.79 -7.78 -8.39
CA SER A 65 -3.79 -9.04 -9.16
C SER A 65 -4.91 -9.14 -10.20
N THR A 66 -6.01 -8.39 -10.04
CA THR A 66 -7.13 -8.37 -10.99
C THR A 66 -6.81 -7.51 -12.22
N ILE A 67 -5.80 -6.64 -12.13
CA ILE A 67 -5.36 -5.79 -13.24
C ILE A 67 -4.51 -6.65 -14.19
N PRO A 68 -4.92 -6.85 -15.46
CA PRO A 68 -4.14 -7.64 -16.41
C PRO A 68 -2.83 -6.90 -16.71
N ARG A 69 -1.71 -7.46 -16.24
CA ARG A 69 -0.36 -6.95 -16.52
C ARG A 69 0.51 -8.08 -17.05
N PRO A 70 1.28 -7.87 -18.14
CA PRO A 70 2.12 -8.91 -18.73
C PRO A 70 3.39 -9.22 -17.93
N PHE A 71 3.67 -8.45 -16.87
CA PHE A 71 4.83 -8.62 -16.00
C PHE A 71 4.46 -8.35 -14.54
N THR A 72 5.16 -9.02 -13.63
CA THR A 72 5.09 -8.73 -12.19
C THR A 72 6.26 -7.84 -11.81
N VAL A 73 6.06 -6.91 -10.88
CA VAL A 73 7.13 -6.05 -10.37
C VAL A 73 7.41 -6.36 -8.90
N ARG A 74 8.68 -6.29 -8.53
CA ARG A 74 9.16 -6.43 -7.16
C ARG A 74 9.91 -5.17 -6.77
N TYR A 75 9.64 -4.66 -5.58
CA TYR A 75 10.44 -3.59 -5.01
C TYR A 75 11.70 -4.16 -4.36
N ASN A 76 12.89 -3.69 -4.76
CA ASN A 76 14.15 -3.99 -4.11
C ASN A 76 14.49 -2.84 -3.14
N ALA A 77 14.40 -3.12 -1.84
CA ALA A 77 14.67 -2.12 -0.79
C ALA A 77 16.14 -1.70 -0.69
N TYR A 78 17.08 -2.57 -1.12
CA TYR A 78 18.51 -2.27 -1.06
C TYR A 78 18.94 -1.27 -2.12
N THR A 79 18.40 -1.40 -3.33
CA THR A 79 18.71 -0.51 -4.46
C THR A 79 17.65 0.58 -4.65
N GLN A 80 16.62 0.59 -3.79
CA GLN A 80 15.46 1.48 -3.88
C GLN A 80 14.83 1.50 -5.28
N SER A 81 14.89 0.36 -5.98
CA SER A 81 14.54 0.25 -7.40
C SER A 81 13.44 -0.78 -7.61
N ILE A 82 12.70 -0.63 -8.70
CA ILE A 82 11.66 -1.57 -9.12
C ILE A 82 12.28 -2.57 -10.09
N GLU A 83 12.27 -3.85 -9.71
CA GLU A 83 12.69 -4.96 -10.55
C GLU A 83 11.47 -5.53 -11.26
N VAL A 84 11.50 -5.58 -12.58
CA VAL A 84 10.50 -6.28 -13.37
C VAL A 84 10.89 -7.76 -13.42
N LEU A 85 9.96 -8.63 -13.06
CA LEU A 85 10.07 -10.08 -13.16
C LEU A 85 9.44 -10.51 -14.50
N ASP A 86 10.21 -10.42 -15.57
CA ASP A 86 9.80 -10.81 -16.92
C ASP A 86 10.57 -12.03 -17.46
N ASN A 87 11.70 -12.38 -16.84
CA ASN A 87 12.58 -13.44 -17.30
C ASN A 87 12.69 -14.61 -16.30
N THR A 88 12.77 -15.85 -16.81
CA THR A 88 12.96 -17.07 -16.02
C THR A 88 14.24 -17.05 -15.19
N GLN A 89 15.30 -16.39 -15.68
CA GLN A 89 16.55 -16.23 -14.93
C GLN A 89 16.37 -15.35 -13.68
N GLN A 90 15.62 -14.24 -13.79
CA GLN A 90 15.35 -13.36 -12.65
C GLN A 90 14.48 -14.07 -11.60
N LEU A 91 13.48 -14.84 -12.06
CA LEU A 91 12.64 -15.62 -11.16
C LEU A 91 13.45 -16.69 -10.41
N LYS A 92 14.40 -17.33 -11.10
CA LYS A 92 15.30 -18.30 -10.49
C LYS A 92 16.22 -17.66 -9.45
N ASN A 93 16.85 -16.53 -9.79
CA ASN A 93 17.70 -15.78 -8.85
C ASN A 93 16.90 -15.34 -7.60
N LEU A 94 15.64 -14.94 -7.78
CA LEU A 94 14.76 -14.60 -6.66
C LEU A 94 14.44 -15.83 -5.80
N ALA A 95 14.12 -16.97 -6.41
CA ALA A 95 13.87 -18.21 -5.69
C ALA A 95 15.09 -18.66 -4.88
N ASP A 96 16.29 -18.56 -5.46
CA ASP A 96 17.55 -18.88 -4.77
C ASP A 96 17.81 -17.92 -3.60
N SER A 97 17.53 -16.62 -3.76
CA SER A 97 17.63 -15.63 -2.69
C SER A 97 16.68 -15.95 -1.53
N ILE A 98 15.41 -16.26 -1.82
CA ILE A 98 14.41 -16.61 -0.81
C ILE A 98 14.83 -17.89 -0.08
N ASN A 99 15.30 -18.91 -0.81
CA ASN A 99 15.81 -20.15 -0.21
C ASN A 99 16.98 -19.88 0.74
N SER A 100 17.90 -18.97 0.39
CA SER A 100 18.99 -18.57 1.27
C SER A 100 18.50 -17.87 2.55
N GLU A 101 17.49 -17.01 2.45
CA GLU A 101 16.88 -16.35 3.62
C GLU A 101 16.15 -17.35 4.53
N VAL A 102 15.40 -18.29 3.95
CA VAL A 102 14.75 -19.37 4.71
C VAL A 102 15.79 -20.24 5.41
N ALA A 103 16.89 -20.58 4.74
CA ALA A 103 17.98 -21.35 5.36
C ALA A 103 18.60 -20.62 6.56
N LYS A 104 18.83 -19.29 6.44
CA LYS A 104 19.31 -18.46 7.57
C LYS A 104 18.32 -18.44 8.73
N LEU A 105 17.02 -18.35 8.42
CA LEU A 105 15.96 -18.38 9.42
C LEU A 105 15.92 -19.73 10.15
N CYS A 106 16.05 -20.84 9.43
CA CYS A 106 16.16 -22.18 10.03
C CYS A 106 17.40 -22.34 10.91
N GLU A 107 18.55 -21.81 10.50
CA GLU A 107 19.77 -21.85 11.32
C GLU A 107 19.61 -21.02 12.60
N ALA A 108 19.00 -19.84 12.51
CA ALA A 108 18.73 -18.99 13.65
C ALA A 108 17.77 -19.67 14.64
N LEU A 109 16.68 -20.30 14.14
CA LEU A 109 15.75 -21.07 14.96
C LEU A 109 16.45 -22.19 15.72
N ARG A 110 17.32 -22.97 15.04
CA ARG A 110 18.07 -24.06 15.68
C ARG A 110 19.07 -23.59 16.74
N LYS A 111 19.47 -22.31 16.75
CA LYS A 111 20.34 -21.73 17.79
C LYS A 111 19.56 -21.16 18.97
N LEU A 112 18.26 -20.95 18.80
CA LEU A 112 17.34 -20.49 19.85
C LEU A 112 16.72 -21.67 20.62
N GLU A 113 16.69 -22.86 20.01
CA GLU A 113 16.51 -24.16 20.69
C GLU A 113 17.79 -24.59 21.42
#